data_AF-A0A226DU47-F1
#
_entry.id   AF-A0A226DU47-F1
#
_cell.length_a   1.000
_cell.length_b   1.000
_cell.length_c   1.000
_cell.angle_alpha   90.00
_cell.angle_beta   90.00
_cell.angle_gamma   90.00
#
_symmetry.space_group_name_H-M   'P 1'
#
loop_
_entity.id
_entity.type
_entity.pdbx_description
1 polymer ?
#
loop_
_entity_poly.entity_id
_entity_poly.type
_entity_poly.pdbx_seq_one_letter_code
_entity_poly.pdbx_strand_id
1 'polypeptide(L)'
;TNTMYRREFLPLLNFHVRMCHRLKCIPFEFDQKSGRFVKTKSVGLIRMFRLQCVLTALYCTAMFLNICFGPLTMSGRLQGFAMLLASLAAAIPRWNYSIDIAPIQIANALLDFEERIMESLPKIPISKGTKAVKIFLFLVEVRVFAYPILVFLLLRFLPCTPPFILSTLAACERSQPTSLRYGVKLGVHMFETWMAFHNKYSGTTWTLYILFVGITFLLHYIQLLNRYLNELVLANPYPLNTFINLIANLIRVTESNISEDFFFYI
;
A
#
# COMPACT_ATOMS: atom_id res chain seq x y z
N THR A 1 20.63 14.91 -10.86
CA THR A 1 20.10 13.78 -11.67
C THR A 1 18.60 13.86 -11.61
N ASN A 2 17.90 13.82 -12.76
CA ASN A 2 16.44 13.95 -12.83
C ASN A 2 15.66 12.70 -12.42
N THR A 3 16.37 11.68 -11.96
CA THR A 3 15.79 10.40 -11.58
C THR A 3 15.18 10.49 -10.17
N MET A 4 14.05 11.18 -10.02
CA MET A 4 13.29 11.24 -8.78
C MET A 4 12.75 9.86 -8.35
N TYR A 5 12.04 9.14 -9.21
CA TYR A 5 11.42 7.86 -8.85
C TYR A 5 12.48 6.78 -8.56
N ARG A 6 13.40 6.57 -9.50
CA ARG A 6 14.47 5.57 -9.43
C ARG A 6 15.46 5.83 -8.30
N ARG A 7 15.75 7.09 -7.95
CA ARG A 7 16.73 7.41 -6.89
C ARG A 7 16.08 7.56 -5.51
N GLU A 8 14.93 8.21 -5.42
CA GLU A 8 14.33 8.56 -4.13
C GLU A 8 13.36 7.50 -3.62
N PHE A 9 12.55 6.90 -4.50
CA PHE A 9 11.47 6.00 -4.10
C PHE A 9 11.76 4.52 -4.35
N LEU A 10 12.45 4.18 -5.45
CA LEU A 10 12.74 2.78 -5.79
C LEU A 10 13.52 2.04 -4.70
N PRO A 11 14.52 2.62 -3.99
CA PRO A 11 15.18 1.91 -2.90
C PRO A 11 14.25 1.57 -1.74
N LEU A 12 13.33 2.47 -1.38
CA LEU A 12 12.31 2.26 -0.34
C LEU A 12 11.31 1.18 -0.79
N LEU A 13 10.82 1.28 -2.03
CA LEU A 13 9.93 0.28 -2.61
C LEU A 13 10.59 -1.11 -2.66
N ASN A 14 11.86 -1.19 -3.05
CA ASN A 14 12.60 -2.44 -3.07
C ASN A 14 12.80 -3.04 -1.67
N PHE A 15 13.00 -2.19 -0.66
CA PHE A 15 13.04 -2.65 0.73
C PHE A 15 11.68 -3.19 1.17
N HIS A 16 10.60 -2.45 0.88
CA HIS A 16 9.23 -2.85 1.19
C HIS A 16 8.84 -4.18 0.52
N VAL A 17 9.09 -4.31 -0.79
CA VAL A 17 8.81 -5.52 -1.57
C VAL A 17 9.60 -6.72 -1.04
N ARG A 18 10.85 -6.53 -0.61
CA ARG A 18 11.62 -7.61 0.05
C ARG A 18 10.97 -8.07 1.35
N MET A 19 10.45 -7.15 2.16
CA MET A 19 9.71 -7.49 3.38
C MET A 19 8.41 -8.22 3.05
N CYS A 20 7.65 -7.74 2.07
CA CYS A 20 6.44 -8.41 1.60
C CYS A 20 6.72 -9.82 1.03
N HIS A 21 7.84 -10.01 0.34
CA HIS A 21 8.26 -11.31 -0.17
C HIS A 21 8.59 -12.28 0.97
N ARG A 22 9.29 -11.83 2.03
CA ARG A 22 9.52 -12.64 3.24
C ARG A 22 8.20 -13.07 3.90
N LEU A 23 7.20 -12.20 3.90
CA LEU A 23 5.85 -12.47 4.40
C LEU A 23 4.96 -13.23 3.40
N LYS A 24 5.45 -13.48 2.17
CA LYS A 24 4.70 -14.07 1.04
C LYS A 24 3.38 -13.35 0.76
N CYS A 25 3.34 -12.03 0.97
CA CYS A 25 2.11 -11.24 0.95
C CYS A 25 1.90 -10.39 -0.31
N ILE A 26 2.82 -10.45 -1.28
CA ILE A 26 2.63 -9.89 -2.63
C ILE A 26 3.15 -10.89 -3.67
N PRO A 27 2.45 -11.10 -4.80
CA PRO A 27 2.84 -12.06 -5.84
C PRO A 27 3.82 -11.47 -6.87
N PHE A 28 4.70 -10.59 -6.44
CA PHE A 28 5.54 -9.78 -7.31
C PHE A 28 6.96 -9.64 -6.79
N GLU A 29 7.90 -9.52 -7.72
CA GLU A 29 9.33 -9.45 -7.44
C GLU A 29 9.99 -8.39 -8.33
N PHE A 30 11.04 -7.76 -7.81
CA PHE A 30 11.86 -6.84 -8.61
C PHE A 30 12.95 -7.64 -9.31
N ASP A 31 12.90 -7.68 -10.64
CA ASP A 31 13.93 -8.31 -11.44
C ASP A 31 15.10 -7.33 -11.63
N GLN A 32 16.24 -7.67 -11.01
CA GLN A 32 17.45 -6.84 -11.09
C GLN A 32 18.01 -6.75 -12.51
N LYS A 33 17.74 -7.74 -13.38
CA LYS A 33 18.26 -7.75 -14.75
C LYS A 33 17.54 -6.74 -15.63
N SER A 34 16.20 -6.73 -15.57
CA SER A 34 15.39 -5.75 -16.31
C SER A 34 15.28 -4.40 -15.58
N GLY A 35 15.50 -4.36 -14.26
CA GLY A 35 15.19 -3.19 -13.44
C GLY A 35 13.68 -2.94 -13.32
N ARG A 36 12.85 -3.99 -13.49
CA ARG A 36 11.39 -3.92 -13.54
C ARG A 36 10.75 -4.84 -12.52
N PHE A 37 9.53 -4.51 -12.13
CA PHE A 37 8.69 -5.41 -11.34
C PHE A 37 8.03 -6.43 -12.26
N VAL A 38 8.12 -7.70 -11.89
CA VAL A 38 7.55 -8.82 -12.63
C VAL A 38 6.67 -9.68 -11.72
N LYS A 39 5.73 -10.40 -12.32
CA LYS A 39 4.91 -11.39 -11.62
C LYS A 39 5.78 -12.58 -11.22
N THR A 40 5.68 -13.00 -9.97
CA THR A 40 6.44 -14.17 -9.51
C THR A 40 5.97 -15.44 -10.19
N LYS A 41 6.90 -16.33 -10.51
CA LYS A 41 6.63 -17.65 -11.10
C LYS A 41 6.35 -18.73 -10.04
N SER A 42 6.54 -18.42 -8.76
CA SER A 42 6.39 -19.37 -7.67
C SER A 42 4.92 -19.68 -7.37
N VAL A 43 4.47 -20.89 -7.74
CA VAL A 43 3.11 -21.38 -7.47
C VAL A 43 2.81 -21.39 -5.96
N GLY A 44 3.78 -21.76 -5.12
CA GLY A 44 3.62 -21.79 -3.67
C GLY A 44 3.38 -20.39 -3.08
N LEU A 45 4.11 -19.39 -3.58
CA LEU A 45 3.91 -18.00 -3.16
C LEU A 45 2.52 -17.50 -3.57
N ILE A 46 2.10 -17.77 -4.82
CA ILE A 46 0.76 -17.43 -5.32
C ILE A 46 -0.35 -18.05 -4.45
N ARG A 47 -0.23 -19.35 -4.13
CA ARG A 47 -1.19 -20.05 -3.26
C ARG A 47 -1.23 -19.42 -1.87
N MET A 48 -0.07 -19.11 -1.29
CA MET A 48 0.02 -18.49 0.03
C MET A 48 -0.61 -17.09 0.04
N PHE A 49 -0.36 -16.28 -0.98
CA PHE A 49 -0.96 -14.95 -1.12
C PHE A 49 -2.49 -15.04 -1.20
N ARG A 50 -3.03 -15.95 -2.02
CA ARG A 50 -4.48 -16.19 -2.12
C ARG A 50 -5.08 -16.63 -0.80
N LEU A 51 -4.42 -17.55 -0.09
CA LEU A 51 -4.83 -17.97 1.26
C LEU A 51 -4.90 -16.77 2.21
N GLN A 52 -3.87 -15.92 2.22
CA GLN A 52 -3.87 -14.72 3.07
C GLN A 52 -5.00 -13.73 2.71
N CYS A 53 -5.36 -13.59 1.43
CA CYS A 53 -6.52 -12.77 1.03
C CYS A 53 -7.83 -13.32 1.59
N VAL A 54 -8.06 -14.63 1.47
CA VAL A 54 -9.24 -15.30 2.05
C VAL A 54 -9.24 -15.17 3.57
N LEU A 55 -8.11 -15.41 4.23
CA LEU A 55 -7.98 -15.24 5.69
C LEU A 55 -8.24 -13.80 6.13
N THR A 56 -7.83 -12.81 5.34
CA THR A 56 -8.09 -11.40 5.64
C THR A 56 -9.59 -11.09 5.56
N ALA A 57 -10.29 -11.60 4.54
CA ALA A 57 -11.74 -11.45 4.43
C ALA A 57 -12.46 -12.13 5.61
N LEU A 58 -12.10 -13.38 5.93
CA LEU A 58 -12.66 -14.09 7.09
C LEU A 58 -12.39 -13.34 8.41
N TYR A 59 -11.19 -12.80 8.58
CA TYR A 59 -10.80 -12.03 9.76
C TYR A 59 -11.60 -10.74 9.90
N CYS A 60 -11.77 -9.97 8.82
CA CYS A 60 -12.62 -8.78 8.80
C CYS A 60 -14.09 -9.11 9.12
N THR A 61 -14.62 -10.20 8.54
CA THR A 61 -15.98 -10.67 8.83
C THR A 61 -16.13 -11.09 10.29
N ALA A 62 -15.17 -11.82 10.85
CA ALA A 62 -15.19 -12.23 12.25
C ALA A 62 -15.14 -11.02 13.20
N MET A 63 -14.29 -10.02 12.92
CA MET A 63 -14.28 -8.77 13.67
C MET A 63 -15.63 -8.04 13.58
N PHE A 64 -16.22 -7.93 12.39
CA PHE A 64 -17.51 -7.29 12.20
C PHE A 64 -18.61 -7.98 13.02
N LEU A 65 -18.70 -9.32 12.94
CA LEU A 65 -19.67 -10.09 13.72
C LEU A 65 -19.44 -9.92 15.23
N ASN A 66 -18.19 -9.89 15.68
CA ASN A 66 -17.87 -9.65 17.09
C ASN A 66 -18.27 -8.23 17.55
N ILE A 67 -18.12 -7.21 16.70
CA ILE A 67 -18.54 -5.84 17.02
C ILE A 67 -20.07 -5.73 17.10
N CYS A 68 -20.78 -6.35 16.16
CA CYS A 68 -22.24 -6.28 16.08
C CYS A 68 -22.94 -7.13 17.14
N PHE A 69 -22.49 -8.37 17.33
CA PHE A 69 -23.20 -9.39 18.12
C PHE A 69 -22.43 -9.84 19.36
N GLY A 70 -21.16 -9.46 19.50
CA GLY A 70 -20.35 -9.84 20.65
C GLY A 70 -20.72 -9.09 21.93
N PRO A 71 -20.42 -9.68 23.10
CA PRO A 71 -20.69 -9.10 24.42
C PRO A 71 -19.67 -8.00 24.77
N LEU A 72 -19.47 -7.04 23.86
CA LEU A 72 -18.53 -5.94 24.02
C LEU A 72 -19.19 -4.75 24.69
N THR A 73 -18.44 -4.08 25.56
CA THR A 73 -18.80 -2.75 26.07
C THR A 73 -18.85 -1.72 24.94
N MET A 74 -19.52 -0.60 25.14
CA MET A 74 -19.57 0.49 24.15
C MET A 74 -18.17 0.95 23.72
N SER A 75 -17.25 1.11 24.68
CA SER A 75 -15.85 1.44 24.37
C SER A 75 -15.14 0.35 23.58
N GLY A 76 -15.37 -0.92 23.92
CA GLY A 76 -14.84 -2.06 23.17
C GLY A 76 -15.34 -2.11 21.73
N ARG A 77 -16.61 -1.75 21.49
CA ARG A 77 -17.19 -1.66 20.14
C ARG A 77 -16.56 -0.54 19.32
N LEU A 78 -16.36 0.64 19.91
CA LEU A 78 -15.72 1.77 19.22
C LEU A 78 -14.27 1.45 18.84
N GLN A 79 -13.51 0.86 19.78
CA GLN A 79 -12.14 0.39 19.50
C GLN A 79 -12.13 -0.67 18.40
N GLY A 80 -13.03 -1.66 18.49
CA GLY A 80 -13.18 -2.70 17.48
C GLY A 80 -13.52 -2.12 16.10
N PHE A 81 -14.42 -1.15 16.03
CA PHE A 81 -14.82 -0.48 14.80
C PHE A 81 -13.65 0.25 14.14
N ALA A 82 -12.85 0.99 14.92
CA ALA A 82 -11.65 1.65 14.40
C ALA A 82 -10.65 0.63 13.82
N MET A 83 -10.46 -0.50 14.47
CA MET A 83 -9.60 -1.59 13.99
C MET A 83 -10.15 -2.29 12.74
N LEU A 84 -11.47 -2.46 12.66
CA LEU A 84 -12.16 -2.99 11.48
C LEU A 84 -11.96 -2.05 10.28
N LEU A 85 -12.21 -0.76 10.44
CA LEU A 85 -11.97 0.24 9.38
C LEU A 85 -10.51 0.22 8.92
N ALA A 86 -9.57 0.20 9.86
CA ALA A 86 -8.14 0.14 9.54
C ALA A 86 -7.74 -1.18 8.85
N SER A 87 -8.48 -2.27 9.08
CA SER A 87 -8.27 -3.56 8.43
C SER A 87 -8.89 -3.60 7.04
N LEU A 88 -10.09 -3.03 6.85
CA LEU A 88 -10.75 -2.89 5.55
C LEU A 88 -9.95 -1.96 4.62
N ALA A 89 -9.47 -0.83 5.13
CA ALA A 89 -8.63 0.09 4.36
C ALA A 89 -7.33 -0.56 3.85
N ALA A 90 -6.83 -1.60 4.52
CA ALA A 90 -5.70 -2.40 4.05
C ALA A 90 -6.14 -3.58 3.15
N ALA A 91 -7.28 -4.20 3.46
CA ALA A 91 -7.80 -5.37 2.76
C ALA A 91 -8.29 -5.05 1.35
N ILE A 92 -8.97 -3.91 1.16
CA ILE A 92 -9.52 -3.46 -0.13
C ILE A 92 -8.40 -3.32 -1.18
N PRO A 93 -7.37 -2.47 -1.01
CA PRO A 93 -6.30 -2.35 -2.00
C PRO A 93 -5.49 -3.64 -2.16
N ARG A 94 -5.45 -4.48 -1.12
CA ARG A 94 -4.81 -5.79 -1.16
C ARG A 94 -5.59 -6.82 -1.99
N TRP A 95 -6.90 -6.65 -2.16
CA TRP A 95 -7.78 -7.65 -2.77
C TRP A 95 -7.49 -7.82 -4.25
N ASN A 96 -6.45 -8.61 -4.54
CA ASN A 96 -5.99 -8.92 -5.89
C ASN A 96 -5.93 -10.44 -6.10
N TYR A 97 -7.04 -11.15 -5.80
CA TYR A 97 -7.09 -12.61 -5.85
C TYR A 97 -6.74 -13.19 -7.25
N SER A 98 -7.12 -12.46 -8.31
CA SER A 98 -6.83 -12.77 -9.70
C SER A 98 -5.38 -12.49 -10.11
N ILE A 99 -4.60 -11.80 -9.27
CA ILE A 99 -3.21 -11.41 -9.53
C ILE A 99 -3.13 -10.57 -10.82
N ASP A 100 -3.96 -9.54 -10.84
CA ASP A 100 -3.93 -8.46 -11.81
C ASP A 100 -2.58 -7.74 -11.76
N ILE A 101 -2.07 -7.43 -12.95
CA ILE A 101 -0.78 -6.82 -13.21
C ILE A 101 -0.85 -5.29 -13.27
N ALA A 102 -2.05 -4.69 -13.33
CA ALA A 102 -2.23 -3.25 -13.54
C ALA A 102 -1.43 -2.37 -12.55
N PRO A 103 -1.44 -2.61 -11.22
CA PRO A 103 -0.67 -1.78 -10.28
C PRO A 103 0.83 -1.77 -10.58
N ILE A 104 1.38 -2.89 -11.07
CA ILE A 104 2.79 -2.99 -11.42
C ILE A 104 3.09 -2.41 -12.78
N GLN A 105 2.17 -2.52 -13.73
CA GLN A 105 2.31 -1.82 -15.00
C GLN A 105 2.41 -0.32 -14.78
N ILE A 106 1.65 0.25 -13.84
CA ILE A 106 1.79 1.66 -13.45
C ILE A 106 3.19 1.94 -12.91
N ALA A 107 3.68 1.15 -11.95
CA ALA A 107 5.03 1.36 -11.40
C ALA A 107 6.13 1.24 -12.47
N ASN A 108 6.01 0.26 -13.37
CA ASN A 108 6.94 0.09 -14.49
C ASN A 108 6.83 1.23 -15.51
N ALA A 109 5.63 1.73 -15.80
CA ALA A 109 5.43 2.88 -16.68
C ALA A 109 6.10 4.15 -16.12
N LEU A 110 6.02 4.37 -14.80
CA LEU A 110 6.74 5.48 -14.14
C LEU A 110 8.26 5.35 -14.30
N LEU A 111 8.79 4.13 -14.15
CA LEU A 111 10.22 3.85 -14.39
C LEU A 111 10.61 4.05 -15.85
N ASP A 112 9.79 3.61 -16.81
CA ASP A 112 10.01 3.77 -18.25
C ASP A 112 10.00 5.24 -18.65
N PHE A 113 9.03 5.98 -18.13
CA PHE A 113 8.89 7.40 -18.38
C PHE A 113 10.13 8.17 -17.91
N GLU A 114 10.60 7.85 -16.71
CA GLU A 114 11.78 8.50 -16.16
C GLU A 114 13.05 8.18 -16.95
N GLU A 115 13.23 6.92 -17.36
CA GLU A 115 14.37 6.49 -18.18
C GLU A 115 14.36 7.13 -19.57
N ARG A 116 13.20 7.25 -20.22
CA ARG A 116 13.13 7.74 -21.62
C ARG A 116 13.03 9.25 -21.74
N ILE A 117 12.27 9.90 -20.85
CA ILE A 117 11.89 11.32 -21.02
C ILE A 117 12.68 12.22 -20.06
N MET A 118 12.97 11.78 -18.83
CA MET A 118 13.66 12.66 -17.86
C MET A 118 15.17 12.77 -18.10
N GLU A 119 15.75 11.83 -18.87
CA GLU A 119 17.17 11.87 -19.23
C GLU A 119 17.51 13.00 -20.21
N SER A 120 16.58 13.39 -21.08
CA SER A 120 16.78 14.47 -22.07
C SER A 120 16.48 15.87 -21.52
N LEU A 121 15.80 15.97 -20.38
CA LEU A 121 15.40 17.25 -19.79
C LEU A 121 16.47 17.85 -18.87
N PRO A 122 16.49 19.19 -18.70
CA PRO A 122 17.43 19.86 -17.81
C PRO A 122 17.26 19.40 -16.36
N LYS A 123 18.36 19.43 -15.59
CA LYS A 123 18.38 18.93 -14.21
C LYS A 123 17.55 19.81 -13.28
N ILE A 124 16.43 19.30 -12.74
CA ILE A 124 15.62 20.03 -11.76
C ILE A 124 16.06 19.63 -10.34
N PRO A 125 16.21 20.60 -9.41
CA PRO A 125 16.37 20.29 -8.00
C PRO A 125 15.13 19.59 -7.44
N ILE A 126 15.35 18.60 -6.57
CA ILE A 126 14.29 17.85 -5.89
C ILE A 126 13.33 18.82 -5.18
N SER A 127 12.04 18.70 -5.48
CA SER A 127 11.01 19.56 -4.88
C SER A 127 10.90 19.33 -3.36
N LYS A 128 10.47 20.36 -2.61
CA LYS A 128 10.16 20.21 -1.17
C LYS A 128 9.08 19.14 -0.94
N GLY A 129 8.12 19.01 -1.86
CA GLY A 129 7.07 17.98 -1.82
C GLY A 129 7.64 16.57 -1.89
N THR A 130 8.58 16.30 -2.79
CA THR A 130 9.27 15.00 -2.91
C THR A 130 9.96 14.60 -1.61
N LYS A 131 10.64 15.55 -0.95
CA LYS A 131 11.30 15.31 0.35
C LYS A 131 10.29 14.98 1.43
N ALA A 132 9.18 15.72 1.49
CA ALA A 132 8.10 15.48 2.45
C ALA A 132 7.46 14.10 2.25
N VAL A 133 7.18 13.70 1.01
CA VAL A 133 6.62 12.38 0.69
C VAL A 133 7.60 11.27 1.04
N LYS A 134 8.91 11.45 0.80
CA LYS A 134 9.93 10.47 1.22
C LYS A 134 9.96 10.28 2.74
N ILE A 135 9.92 11.37 3.51
CA ILE A 135 9.87 11.33 4.98
C ILE A 135 8.58 10.63 5.43
N PHE A 136 7.45 10.97 4.81
CA PHE A 136 6.17 10.33 5.09
C PHE A 136 6.22 8.81 4.85
N LEU A 137 6.70 8.36 3.69
CA LEU A 137 6.85 6.94 3.37
C LEU A 137 7.71 6.23 4.41
N PHE A 138 8.86 6.81 4.77
CA PHE A 138 9.72 6.25 5.82
C PHE A 138 9.00 6.12 7.17
N LEU A 139 8.26 7.15 7.59
CA LEU A 139 7.47 7.09 8.83
C LEU A 139 6.38 6.01 8.75
N VAL A 140 5.75 5.83 7.60
CA VAL A 140 4.75 4.77 7.42
C VAL A 140 5.40 3.39 7.48
N GLU A 141 6.57 3.17 6.88
CA GLU A 141 7.30 1.90 6.99
C GLU A 141 7.62 1.55 8.45
N VAL A 142 8.14 2.52 9.21
CA VAL A 142 8.41 2.34 10.65
C VAL A 142 7.14 1.99 11.41
N ARG A 143 6.02 2.67 11.11
CA ARG A 143 4.72 2.41 11.75
C ARG A 143 4.17 1.03 11.39
N VAL A 144 4.22 0.63 10.12
CA VAL A 144 3.75 -0.67 9.63
C VAL A 144 4.54 -1.80 10.29
N PHE A 145 5.83 -1.61 10.54
CA PHE A 145 6.66 -2.58 11.26
C PHE A 145 6.38 -2.59 12.77
N ALA A 146 6.31 -1.42 13.40
CA ALA A 146 6.15 -1.31 14.86
C ALA A 146 4.75 -1.74 15.34
N TYR A 147 3.70 -1.46 14.56
CA TYR A 147 2.33 -1.71 14.97
C TYR A 147 2.03 -3.19 15.32
N PRO A 148 2.37 -4.19 14.49
CA PRO A 148 2.15 -5.59 14.85
C PRO A 148 2.93 -6.04 16.09
N ILE A 149 4.15 -5.50 16.30
CA ILE A 149 4.95 -5.78 17.51
C ILE A 149 4.22 -5.23 18.75
N LEU A 150 3.71 -4.01 18.67
CA LEU A 150 2.92 -3.41 19.74
C LEU A 150 1.63 -4.19 20.00
N VAL A 151 0.94 -4.66 18.95
CA VAL A 151 -0.24 -5.54 19.09
C VAL A 151 0.14 -6.85 19.78
N PHE A 152 1.25 -7.48 19.41
CA PHE A 152 1.72 -8.70 20.07
C PHE A 152 1.98 -8.49 21.57
N LEU A 153 2.68 -7.40 21.92
CA LEU A 153 2.96 -7.04 23.31
C LEU A 153 1.68 -6.72 24.06
N LEU A 154 0.78 -5.93 23.47
CA LEU A 154 -0.53 -5.61 24.04
C LEU A 154 -1.30 -6.89 24.36
N LEU A 155 -1.38 -7.84 23.42
CA LEU A 155 -2.08 -9.11 23.63
C LEU A 155 -1.43 -9.97 24.72
N ARG A 156 -0.11 -9.88 24.91
CA ARG A 156 0.56 -10.56 26.02
C ARG A 156 0.14 -10.02 27.38
N PHE A 157 -0.01 -8.71 27.51
CA PHE A 157 -0.42 -8.05 28.77
C PHE A 157 -1.94 -8.08 28.99
N LEU A 158 -2.71 -7.86 27.93
CA LEU A 158 -4.17 -7.72 27.91
C LEU A 158 -4.76 -8.61 26.82
N PRO A 159 -4.86 -9.94 27.06
CA PRO A 159 -5.29 -10.90 26.04
C PRO A 159 -6.77 -10.79 25.67
N CYS A 160 -7.58 -10.17 26.53
CA CYS A 160 -9.02 -10.03 26.34
C CYS A 160 -9.39 -8.68 25.71
N THR A 161 -8.42 -7.91 25.22
CA THR A 161 -8.69 -6.62 24.58
C THR A 161 -9.47 -6.82 23.27
N PRO A 162 -10.61 -6.15 23.06
CA PRO A 162 -11.31 -6.17 21.78
C PRO A 162 -10.50 -5.48 20.67
N PRO A 163 -10.65 -5.87 19.39
CA PRO A 163 -11.55 -6.89 18.83
C PRO A 163 -10.87 -8.25 18.54
N PHE A 164 -9.73 -8.53 19.17
CA PHE A 164 -8.91 -9.70 18.85
C PHE A 164 -9.64 -11.02 19.16
N ILE A 165 -9.26 -12.11 18.50
CA ILE A 165 -9.92 -13.42 18.55
C ILE A 165 -10.10 -13.91 19.99
N LEU A 166 -9.13 -13.70 20.90
CA LEU A 166 -9.28 -14.13 22.28
C LEU A 166 -10.38 -13.40 23.06
N SER A 167 -10.72 -12.17 22.67
CA SER A 167 -11.83 -11.42 23.28
C SER A 167 -13.20 -12.03 22.98
N THR A 168 -13.32 -12.85 21.92
CA THR A 168 -14.57 -13.51 21.55
C THR A 168 -14.79 -14.81 22.32
N LEU A 169 -13.74 -15.36 22.93
CA LEU A 169 -13.83 -16.57 23.71
C LEU A 169 -14.34 -16.24 25.12
N ALA A 170 -15.54 -16.76 25.45
CA ALA A 170 -16.19 -16.58 26.77
C ALA A 170 -15.31 -16.96 27.97
N ALA A 171 -14.23 -17.72 27.74
CA ALA A 171 -13.33 -18.21 28.76
C ALA A 171 -12.11 -17.31 29.03
N CYS A 172 -12.03 -16.10 28.46
CA CYS A 172 -10.84 -15.25 28.60
C CYS A 172 -10.53 -14.85 30.06
N GLU A 173 -11.55 -14.67 30.91
CA GLU A 173 -11.39 -14.15 32.28
C GLU A 173 -11.27 -15.23 33.36
N ARG A 174 -11.90 -16.40 33.20
CA ARG A 174 -12.10 -17.39 34.29
C ARG A 174 -11.08 -18.53 34.37
N SER A 175 -9.88 -18.37 33.83
CA SER A 175 -9.04 -19.53 33.54
C SER A 175 -7.87 -19.78 34.47
N GLN A 176 -7.91 -20.94 35.14
CA GLN A 176 -6.75 -21.51 35.81
C GLN A 176 -5.64 -21.83 34.79
N PRO A 177 -4.36 -21.62 35.16
CA PRO A 177 -3.23 -21.76 34.27
C PRO A 177 -2.89 -23.24 34.01
N THR A 178 -3.44 -23.82 32.95
CA THR A 178 -2.94 -25.09 32.40
C THR A 178 -1.93 -24.82 31.28
N SER A 179 -0.83 -25.60 31.22
CA SER A 179 0.25 -25.42 30.24
C SER A 179 -0.24 -25.45 28.79
N LEU A 180 -1.16 -26.37 28.46
CA LEU A 180 -1.76 -26.49 27.12
C LEU A 180 -2.49 -25.20 26.70
N ARG A 181 -3.11 -24.49 27.65
CA ARG A 181 -3.83 -23.24 27.40
C ARG A 181 -2.89 -22.07 27.11
N TYR A 182 -1.71 -22.06 27.71
CA TYR A 182 -0.67 -21.08 27.39
C TYR A 182 -0.20 -21.22 25.94
N GLY A 183 0.02 -22.46 25.48
CA GLY A 183 0.39 -22.75 24.10
C GLY A 183 -0.64 -22.24 23.09
N VAL A 184 -1.92 -22.54 23.30
CA VAL A 184 -3.02 -22.07 22.43
C VAL A 184 -3.08 -20.53 22.42
N LYS A 185 -3.02 -19.90 23.60
CA LYS A 185 -3.02 -18.43 23.73
C LYS A 185 -1.87 -17.79 22.94
N LEU A 186 -0.66 -18.34 23.09
CA LEU A 186 0.50 -17.89 22.34
C LEU A 186 0.32 -18.07 20.82
N GLY A 187 -0.22 -19.21 20.40
CA GLY A 187 -0.54 -19.47 19.00
C GLY A 187 -1.49 -18.42 18.41
N VAL A 188 -2.56 -18.07 19.13
CA VAL A 188 -3.49 -17.01 18.70
C VAL A 188 -2.79 -15.66 18.61
N HIS A 189 -1.95 -15.29 19.58
CA HIS A 189 -1.21 -14.03 19.50
C HIS A 189 -0.24 -13.98 18.31
N MET A 190 0.44 -15.09 18.01
CA MET A 190 1.31 -15.21 16.82
C MET A 190 0.50 -15.06 15.54
N PHE A 191 -0.66 -15.71 15.47
CA PHE A 191 -1.56 -15.61 14.32
C PHE A 191 -2.07 -14.17 14.11
N GLU A 192 -2.56 -13.51 15.16
CA GLU A 192 -3.01 -12.11 15.14
C GLU A 192 -1.91 -11.16 14.64
N THR A 193 -0.70 -11.35 15.17
CA THR A 193 0.47 -10.56 14.79
C THR A 193 0.85 -10.79 13.34
N TRP A 194 0.84 -12.04 12.89
CA TRP A 194 1.12 -12.42 11.51
C TRP A 194 0.07 -11.85 10.54
N MET A 195 -1.22 -11.93 10.90
CA MET A 195 -2.33 -11.32 10.17
C MET A 195 -2.13 -9.80 10.02
N ALA A 196 -1.81 -9.13 11.12
CA ALA A 196 -1.53 -7.70 11.13
C ALA A 196 -0.34 -7.33 10.23
N PHE A 197 0.77 -8.10 10.32
CA PHE A 197 1.94 -7.89 9.47
C PHE A 197 1.59 -7.95 7.99
N HIS A 198 1.06 -9.08 7.52
CA HIS A 198 0.85 -9.23 6.08
C HIS A 198 -0.24 -8.30 5.58
N ASN A 199 -1.32 -8.07 6.34
CA ASN A 199 -2.40 -7.19 5.92
C ASN A 199 -1.89 -5.75 5.73
N LYS A 200 -1.15 -5.21 6.70
CA LYS A 200 -0.61 -3.85 6.62
C LYS A 200 0.46 -3.71 5.53
N TYR A 201 1.43 -4.62 5.45
CA TYR A 201 2.46 -4.55 4.41
C TYR A 201 1.85 -4.62 3.00
N SER A 202 1.03 -5.64 2.72
CA SER A 202 0.43 -5.78 1.39
C SER A 202 -0.56 -4.65 1.04
N GLY A 203 -1.35 -4.16 2.01
CA GLY A 203 -2.29 -3.07 1.76
C GLY A 203 -1.57 -1.75 1.47
N THR A 204 -0.51 -1.46 2.25
CA THR A 204 0.27 -0.24 2.06
C THR A 204 1.12 -0.24 0.80
N THR A 205 1.53 -1.41 0.26
CA THR A 205 2.28 -1.47 -1.00
C THR A 205 1.59 -0.68 -2.12
N TRP A 206 0.30 -0.92 -2.34
CA TRP A 206 -0.44 -0.31 -3.45
C TRP A 206 -0.80 1.14 -3.13
N THR A 207 -1.34 1.40 -1.95
CA THR A 207 -1.74 2.75 -1.55
C THR A 207 -0.56 3.70 -1.55
N LEU A 208 0.58 3.32 -0.96
CA LEU A 208 1.73 4.22 -0.85
C LEU A 208 2.44 4.40 -2.19
N TYR A 209 2.80 3.31 -2.87
CA TYR A 209 3.73 3.40 -3.99
C TYR A 209 3.04 3.61 -5.35
N ILE A 210 1.76 3.26 -5.48
CA ILE A 210 1.00 3.53 -6.70
C ILE A 210 0.29 4.88 -6.57
N LEU A 211 -0.49 5.06 -5.49
CA LEU A 211 -1.29 6.28 -5.35
C LEU A 211 -0.45 7.48 -4.89
N PHE A 212 0.20 7.43 -3.72
CA PHE A 212 0.94 8.61 -3.22
C PHE A 212 2.16 8.95 -4.07
N VAL A 213 2.99 7.96 -4.41
CA VAL A 213 4.16 8.21 -5.25
C VAL A 213 3.75 8.57 -6.69
N GLY A 214 2.73 7.92 -7.25
CA GLY A 214 2.21 8.25 -8.58
C GLY A 214 1.68 9.69 -8.65
N ILE A 215 0.86 10.13 -7.69
CA ILE A 215 0.39 11.53 -7.62
C ILE A 215 1.58 12.49 -7.51
N THR A 216 2.55 12.20 -6.65
CA THR A 216 3.72 13.06 -6.47
C THR A 216 4.54 13.16 -7.76
N PHE A 217 4.68 12.06 -8.49
CA PHE A 217 5.35 12.01 -9.78
C PHE A 217 4.61 12.84 -10.84
N LEU A 218 3.28 12.67 -10.95
CA LEU A 218 2.46 13.43 -11.89
C LEU A 218 2.51 14.93 -11.61
N LEU A 219 2.40 15.34 -10.33
CA LEU A 219 2.53 16.74 -9.94
C LEU A 219 3.91 17.32 -10.29
N HIS A 220 4.97 16.55 -10.05
CA HIS A 220 6.33 16.97 -10.42
C HIS A 220 6.48 17.11 -11.93
N TYR A 221 5.90 16.18 -12.69
CA TYR A 221 5.92 16.22 -14.14
C TYR A 221 5.17 17.43 -14.70
N ILE A 222 3.97 17.73 -14.22
CA ILE A 222 3.19 18.91 -14.64
C ILE A 222 3.98 20.20 -14.37
N GLN A 223 4.68 20.29 -13.23
CA GLN A 223 5.53 21.44 -12.92
C GLN A 223 6.70 21.59 -13.89
N LEU A 224 7.33 20.47 -14.28
CA LEU A 224 8.41 20.47 -15.27
C LEU A 224 7.88 20.87 -16.66
N LEU A 225 6.75 20.32 -17.07
CA LEU A 225 6.11 20.66 -18.33
C LEU A 225 5.76 22.16 -18.38
N ASN A 226 5.17 22.72 -17.33
CA ASN A 226 4.86 24.15 -17.25
C ASN A 226 6.10 25.03 -17.39
N ARG A 227 7.24 24.65 -16.80
CA ARG A 227 8.50 25.39 -16.95
C ARG A 227 9.01 25.35 -18.38
N TYR A 228 9.03 24.16 -18.97
CA TYR A 228 9.47 23.97 -20.36
C TYR A 228 8.59 24.76 -21.33
N LEU A 229 7.28 24.80 -21.08
CA LEU A 229 6.35 25.59 -21.89
C LEU A 229 6.57 27.08 -21.73
N ASN A 230 6.80 27.57 -20.52
CA ASN A 230 7.12 28.98 -20.31
C ASN A 230 8.42 29.38 -21.03
N GLU A 231 9.44 28.51 -21.03
CA GLU A 231 10.69 28.74 -21.77
C GLU A 231 10.45 28.77 -23.30
N LEU A 232 9.67 27.84 -23.83
CA LEU A 232 9.30 27.83 -25.24
C LEU A 232 8.48 29.04 -25.66
N VAL A 233 7.55 29.50 -24.81
CA VAL A 233 6.73 30.69 -25.04
C VAL A 233 7.60 31.94 -25.11
N LEU A 234 8.58 32.06 -24.22
CA LEU A 234 9.53 33.17 -24.23
C LEU A 234 10.46 33.13 -25.46
N ALA A 235 10.77 31.93 -25.97
CA ALA A 235 11.60 31.76 -27.15
C ALA A 235 10.84 31.95 -28.48
N ASN A 236 9.54 31.61 -28.54
CA ASN A 236 8.73 31.68 -29.76
C ASN A 236 7.25 31.98 -29.46
N PRO A 237 6.80 33.25 -29.53
CA PRO A 237 5.45 33.64 -29.13
C PRO A 237 4.30 33.19 -30.06
N TYR A 238 4.58 32.60 -31.23
CA TYR A 238 3.61 32.61 -32.35
C TYR A 238 2.92 31.29 -32.75
N PRO A 239 2.88 30.23 -31.91
CA PRO A 239 1.58 29.52 -31.83
C PRO A 239 1.28 28.90 -30.45
N LEU A 240 1.30 29.72 -29.39
CA LEU A 240 0.95 29.26 -28.04
C LEU A 240 -0.49 28.70 -27.94
N ASN A 241 -1.45 29.31 -28.65
CA ASN A 241 -2.86 28.89 -28.62
C ASN A 241 -3.06 27.48 -29.19
N THR A 242 -2.35 27.11 -30.25
CA THR A 242 -2.45 25.78 -30.85
C THR A 242 -1.92 24.71 -29.91
N PHE A 243 -0.82 25.01 -29.22
CA PHE A 243 -0.21 24.06 -28.28
C PHE A 243 -1.04 23.90 -26.99
N ILE A 244 -1.59 25.01 -26.46
CA ILE A 244 -2.53 24.95 -25.32
C ILE A 244 -3.74 24.11 -25.67
N ASN A 245 -4.31 24.28 -26.88
CA ASN A 245 -5.45 23.46 -27.33
C ASN A 245 -5.07 21.98 -27.45
N LEU A 246 -3.85 21.67 -27.89
CA LEU A 246 -3.37 20.29 -27.97
C LEU A 246 -3.25 19.65 -26.58
N ILE A 247 -2.67 20.37 -25.60
CA ILE A 247 -2.57 19.90 -24.21
C ILE A 247 -3.96 19.77 -23.59
N ALA A 248 -4.83 20.76 -23.75
CA ALA A 248 -6.17 20.72 -23.21
C ALA A 248 -6.96 19.52 -23.77
N ASN A 249 -6.80 19.22 -25.07
CA ASN A 249 -7.39 18.04 -25.69
C ASN A 249 -6.77 16.74 -25.17
N LEU A 250 -5.44 16.67 -24.99
CA LEU A 250 -4.78 15.50 -24.40
C LEU A 250 -5.25 15.25 -22.97
N ILE A 251 -5.34 16.30 -22.13
CA ILE A 251 -5.86 16.20 -20.76
C ILE A 251 -7.31 15.72 -20.81
N ARG A 252 -8.17 16.33 -21.64
CA ARG A 252 -9.57 15.92 -21.76
C ARG A 252 -9.74 14.47 -22.21
N VAL A 253 -8.93 13.99 -23.17
CA VAL A 253 -8.92 12.58 -23.60
C VAL A 253 -8.41 11.66 -22.50
N THR A 254 -7.43 12.11 -21.71
CA THR A 254 -6.91 11.32 -20.59
C THR A 254 -7.95 11.25 -19.46
N GLU A 255 -8.65 12.34 -19.18
CA GLU A 255 -9.75 12.40 -18.20
C GLU A 255 -10.93 11.49 -18.62
N SER A 256 -11.30 11.47 -19.90
CA SER A 256 -12.36 10.58 -20.39
C SER A 256 -11.98 9.11 -20.26
N ASN A 257 -10.72 8.74 -20.52
CA ASN A 257 -10.26 7.36 -20.41
C ASN A 257 -10.06 6.91 -18.96
N ILE A 258 -9.59 7.80 -18.08
CA ILE A 258 -9.44 7.48 -16.65
C ILE A 258 -10.81 7.32 -15.98
N SER A 259 -11.82 8.08 -16.37
CA SER A 259 -13.16 7.99 -15.75
C SER A 259 -13.83 6.63 -15.97
N GLU A 260 -13.62 5.98 -17.12
CA GLU A 260 -14.27 4.69 -17.40
C GLU A 260 -13.57 3.52 -16.71
N ASP A 261 -12.24 3.53 -16.64
CA ASP A 261 -11.49 2.45 -16.02
C ASP A 261 -11.38 2.60 -14.49
N PHE A 262 -11.22 3.81 -13.96
CA PHE A 262 -10.99 3.99 -12.52
C PHE A 262 -12.24 3.72 -11.67
N PHE A 263 -13.45 3.87 -12.24
CA PHE A 263 -14.71 3.54 -11.55
C PHE A 263 -15.00 2.03 -11.51
N PHE A 264 -14.30 1.22 -12.30
CA PHE A 264 -14.42 -0.24 -12.26
C PHE A 264 -13.50 -0.90 -11.22
N TYR A 265 -12.55 -0.16 -10.65
CA TYR A 265 -11.52 -0.67 -9.72
C TYR A 265 -11.63 -0.12 -8.28
N ILE A 266 -12.72 0.58 -7.94
CA ILE A 266 -13.11 0.95 -6.55
C ILE A 266 -14.40 0.22 -6.19
#